data_AF-A0A524MFC0-F1
#
_entry.id   AF-A0A524MFC0-F1
#
_cell.length_a   1.000
_cell.length_b   1.000
_cell.length_c   1.000
_cell.angle_alpha   90.00
_cell.angle_beta   90.00
_cell.angle_gamma   90.00
#
_symmetry.space_group_name_H-M   'P 1'
#
loop_
_entity.id
_entity.type
_entity.pdbx_description
1 polymer ?
#
loop_
_entity_poly.entity_id
_entity_poly.type
_entity_poly.pdbx_seq_one_letter_code
_entity_poly.pdbx_strand_id
1 'polypeptide(L)'
;MDRQKMALVLSVITILLVSSISVIFFLGMTDDGTINFYVFGDSQGYQGGVEQIVTTANLHRPDFIFHCGDLTPFGQENQYQAIKTVLDQSIVPVYATIGNHDLKDGGGALYEEYFGSSTYSFDRGPAHFTVFNTSSGDITSQEFSWLEQDLTKTEAEFRFVFTHIPPFDPRTGENHSLINLTSSTQLMSLFEEHEVDVVFTGHIHMYNETTINGVRYVITGGAGASLYADEDSGGIYHYMNVTLNEDGLTLETVLLDTPSLPRDSVVVRGPVEDVTISLDDLLLMNIVTGYSSFQNQYDNWRGHGTYTGIAISELIELVGGMGINDTLVVRSFDGYSQEFSYSNVYPNATWSEIQGPMILAFAYNGTSVLDWADGMRLAMISPDGGYSNTDANQTSESGAVISAGARWVRFVSLIEVISG
;
A
#
# COMPACT_ATOMS: atom_id res chain seq x y z
N MET A 1 -40.74 -4.98 53.74
CA MET A 1 -40.86 -6.45 53.78
C MET A 1 -42.18 -6.83 53.16
N ASP A 2 -42.34 -7.75 52.24
CA ASP A 2 -41.47 -8.38 51.25
C ASP A 2 -42.47 -9.12 50.33
N ARG A 3 -42.07 -9.31 49.06
CA ARG A 3 -42.58 -10.28 48.08
C ARG A 3 -43.85 -10.03 47.25
N GLN A 4 -43.54 -9.81 45.96
CA GLN A 4 -43.98 -10.57 44.78
C GLN A 4 -45.48 -10.55 44.41
N LYS A 5 -45.77 -9.80 43.33
CA LYS A 5 -46.74 -10.22 42.32
C LYS A 5 -46.04 -10.23 40.96
N MET A 6 -45.83 -11.45 40.43
CA MET A 6 -45.57 -11.70 39.02
C MET A 6 -46.74 -11.13 38.21
N ALA A 7 -46.43 -10.30 37.22
CA ALA A 7 -47.35 -9.99 36.13
C ALA A 7 -46.72 -10.50 34.83
N LEU A 8 -47.35 -11.54 34.32
CA LEU A 8 -47.14 -12.22 33.05
C LEU A 8 -47.40 -11.22 31.90
N VAL A 9 -46.39 -10.86 31.12
CA VAL A 9 -46.61 -10.12 29.87
C VAL A 9 -46.66 -11.15 28.74
N LEU A 10 -47.86 -11.34 28.18
CA LEU A 10 -48.11 -12.16 27.01
C LEU A 10 -47.36 -11.61 25.80
N SER A 11 -46.44 -12.40 25.25
CA SER A 11 -45.90 -12.18 23.91
C SER A 11 -46.92 -12.63 22.87
N VAL A 12 -47.61 -11.68 22.23
CA VAL A 12 -48.41 -11.94 21.03
C VAL A 12 -47.46 -11.93 19.84
N ILE A 13 -47.10 -13.12 19.35
CA ILE A 13 -46.37 -13.28 18.09
C ILE A 13 -47.39 -13.17 16.96
N THR A 14 -47.40 -12.02 16.28
CA THR A 14 -48.10 -11.85 15.00
C THR A 14 -47.15 -12.28 13.89
N ILE A 15 -47.34 -13.48 13.35
CA ILE A 15 -46.64 -13.94 12.14
C ILE A 15 -47.29 -13.24 10.95
N LEU A 16 -46.57 -12.32 10.32
CA LEU A 16 -46.90 -11.72 9.03
C LEU A 16 -45.87 -12.20 7.99
N LEU A 17 -46.32 -13.11 7.14
CA LEU A 17 -45.63 -13.57 5.93
C LEU A 17 -45.75 -12.50 4.84
N VAL A 18 -44.70 -11.75 4.55
CA VAL A 18 -44.54 -11.02 3.29
C VAL A 18 -43.06 -11.00 2.86
N SER A 19 -42.86 -11.31 1.59
CA SER A 19 -41.65 -11.43 0.77
C SER A 19 -40.36 -10.68 1.18
N SER A 20 -39.26 -11.44 1.24
CA SER A 20 -37.86 -11.08 0.91
C SER A 20 -37.49 -9.60 0.87
N ILE A 21 -37.37 -8.99 2.04
CA ILE A 21 -36.47 -7.87 2.31
C ILE A 21 -35.85 -8.18 3.68
N SER A 22 -34.54 -8.37 3.72
CA SER A 22 -33.79 -8.52 4.98
C SER A 22 -33.78 -7.16 5.69
N VAL A 23 -34.81 -6.89 6.49
CA VAL A 23 -34.77 -5.82 7.48
C VAL A 23 -33.98 -6.34 8.67
N ILE A 24 -32.69 -6.07 8.68
CA ILE A 24 -31.84 -6.27 9.87
C ILE A 24 -32.24 -5.18 10.87
N PHE A 25 -32.95 -5.57 11.92
CA PHE A 25 -33.13 -4.73 13.10
C PHE A 25 -31.78 -4.58 13.81
N PHE A 26 -31.12 -3.43 13.67
CA PHE A 26 -30.08 -3.02 14.60
C PHE A 26 -30.74 -2.84 15.98
N LEU A 27 -30.54 -3.81 16.87
CA LEU A 27 -30.75 -3.60 18.31
C LEU A 27 -29.75 -2.52 18.75
N GLY A 28 -30.31 -1.42 19.25
CA GLY A 28 -29.60 -0.16 19.47
C GLY A 28 -28.27 -0.30 20.20
N MET A 29 -27.23 0.23 19.57
CA MET A 29 -26.10 0.79 20.29
C MET A 29 -26.67 1.95 21.13
N THR A 30 -26.37 1.95 22.41
CA THR A 30 -26.57 3.11 23.26
C THR A 30 -25.70 4.22 22.69
N ASP A 31 -26.34 5.23 22.12
CA ASP A 31 -25.70 6.47 21.68
C ASP A 31 -25.20 7.21 22.95
N ASP A 32 -24.00 6.86 23.40
CA ASP A 32 -23.32 7.54 24.50
C ASP A 32 -22.55 8.78 24.02
N GLY A 33 -22.76 9.19 22.76
CA GLY A 33 -22.07 10.31 22.12
C GLY A 33 -20.64 9.99 21.68
N THR A 34 -20.15 8.77 21.88
CA THR A 34 -18.83 8.35 21.42
C THR A 34 -18.84 7.99 19.94
N ILE A 35 -17.86 8.51 19.21
CA ILE A 35 -17.52 8.06 17.86
C ILE A 35 -16.16 7.37 17.94
N ASN A 36 -16.09 6.11 17.52
CA ASN A 36 -14.85 5.35 17.44
C ASN A 36 -14.63 4.86 16.01
N PHE A 37 -13.45 5.11 15.44
CA PHE A 37 -13.14 4.64 14.09
C PHE A 37 -11.66 4.32 13.92
N TYR A 38 -11.37 3.40 13.00
CA TYR A 38 -9.99 3.02 12.69
C TYR A 38 -9.54 3.65 11.38
N VAL A 39 -8.31 4.15 11.31
CA VAL A 39 -7.73 4.75 10.10
C VAL A 39 -6.40 4.09 9.78
N PHE A 40 -6.19 3.73 8.51
CA PHE A 40 -4.98 3.07 8.04
C PHE A 40 -4.79 3.32 6.54
N GLY A 41 -3.62 3.08 5.98
CA GLY A 41 -3.33 3.27 4.55
C GLY A 41 -2.11 2.50 4.10
N ASP A 42 -1.85 2.51 2.79
CA ASP A 42 -0.67 1.90 2.17
C ASP A 42 -0.58 0.39 2.47
N SER A 43 -1.65 -0.36 2.17
CA SER A 43 -1.63 -1.83 2.25
C SER A 43 -0.89 -2.46 1.07
N GLN A 44 -0.92 -1.82 -0.11
CA GLN A 44 -0.25 -2.19 -1.36
C GLN A 44 -0.08 -3.71 -1.54
N GLY A 45 -1.20 -4.41 -1.74
CA GLY A 45 -1.20 -5.83 -2.12
C GLY A 45 -0.96 -6.81 -0.97
N TYR A 46 -0.34 -6.40 0.15
CA TYR A 46 -0.27 -7.23 1.35
C TYR A 46 -1.54 -7.11 2.19
N GLN A 47 -2.25 -8.23 2.31
CA GLN A 47 -3.55 -8.26 2.99
C GLN A 47 -3.47 -8.54 4.49
N GLY A 48 -2.36 -9.08 5.00
CA GLY A 48 -2.31 -9.58 6.39
C GLY A 48 -2.49 -8.49 7.45
N GLY A 49 -2.07 -7.25 7.19
CA GLY A 49 -2.36 -6.12 8.07
C GLY A 49 -3.84 -5.73 8.02
N VAL A 50 -4.43 -5.67 6.82
CA VAL A 50 -5.86 -5.39 6.63
C VAL A 50 -6.74 -6.47 7.27
N GLU A 51 -6.37 -7.75 7.15
CA GLU A 51 -7.05 -8.89 7.79
C GLU A 51 -7.05 -8.76 9.32
N GLN A 52 -5.92 -8.36 9.92
CA GLN A 52 -5.81 -8.10 11.36
C GLN A 52 -6.72 -6.93 11.78
N ILE A 53 -6.73 -5.84 11.02
CA ILE A 53 -7.58 -4.67 11.30
C ILE A 53 -9.06 -5.05 11.21
N VAL A 54 -9.48 -5.73 10.13
CA VAL A 54 -10.87 -6.18 9.94
C VAL A 54 -11.29 -7.15 11.04
N THR A 55 -10.43 -8.10 11.41
CA THR A 55 -10.69 -9.03 12.53
C THR A 55 -10.89 -8.28 13.84
N THR A 56 -10.04 -7.28 14.10
CA THR A 56 -10.11 -6.45 15.31
C THR A 56 -11.35 -5.56 15.31
N ALA A 57 -11.68 -4.94 14.18
CA ALA A 57 -12.90 -4.15 14.01
C ALA A 57 -14.16 -5.00 14.19
N ASN A 58 -14.17 -6.25 13.70
CA ASN A 58 -15.28 -7.17 13.91
C ASN A 58 -15.48 -7.54 15.39
N LEU A 59 -14.40 -7.58 16.16
CA LEU A 59 -14.43 -7.84 17.60
C LEU A 59 -14.88 -6.62 18.41
N HIS A 60 -14.29 -5.46 18.16
CA HIS A 60 -14.47 -4.25 18.98
C HIS A 60 -15.59 -3.33 18.49
N ARG A 61 -16.01 -3.49 17.23
CA ARG A 61 -17.11 -2.77 16.59
C ARG A 61 -16.99 -1.24 16.69
N PRO A 62 -15.92 -0.64 16.13
CA PRO A 62 -15.92 0.81 15.88
C PRO A 62 -17.13 1.19 15.00
N ASP A 63 -17.49 2.47 14.96
CA ASP A 63 -18.51 3.00 14.06
C ASP A 63 -18.20 2.71 12.59
N PHE A 64 -16.92 2.74 12.21
CA PHE A 64 -16.43 2.41 10.87
C PHE A 64 -14.90 2.26 10.85
N ILE A 65 -14.38 1.83 9.71
CA ILE A 65 -12.95 1.83 9.39
C ILE A 65 -12.68 2.61 8.10
N PHE A 66 -11.50 3.23 7.97
CA PHE A 66 -11.14 4.10 6.86
C PHE A 66 -9.77 3.74 6.26
N HIS A 67 -9.70 3.54 4.94
CA HIS A 67 -8.45 3.31 4.19
C HIS A 67 -7.98 4.56 3.43
N CYS A 68 -6.81 5.11 3.76
CA CYS A 68 -6.22 6.33 3.21
C CYS A 68 -5.52 6.16 1.84
N GLY A 69 -6.04 5.31 0.95
CA GLY A 69 -5.48 5.09 -0.38
C GLY A 69 -4.29 4.12 -0.45
N ASP A 70 -3.85 3.84 -1.68
CA ASP A 70 -2.88 2.80 -2.05
C ASP A 70 -3.34 1.41 -1.58
N LEU A 71 -4.58 1.08 -1.94
CA LEU A 71 -5.20 -0.23 -1.71
C LEU A 71 -4.53 -1.32 -2.55
N THR A 72 -4.14 -0.94 -3.77
CA THR A 72 -3.50 -1.80 -4.75
C THR A 72 -2.12 -1.25 -5.11
N PRO A 73 -1.16 -2.11 -5.48
CA PRO A 73 0.15 -1.64 -5.90
C PRO A 73 0.18 -1.12 -7.35
N PHE A 74 -0.76 -1.58 -8.19
CA PHE A 74 -0.80 -1.28 -9.62
C PHE A 74 -2.18 -1.00 -10.21
N GLY A 75 -3.24 -0.90 -9.42
CA GLY A 75 -4.57 -0.62 -9.96
C GLY A 75 -5.13 -1.75 -10.84
N GLN A 76 -4.65 -2.99 -10.69
CA GLN A 76 -5.11 -4.13 -11.48
C GLN A 76 -6.37 -4.76 -10.87
N GLU A 77 -7.25 -5.28 -11.73
CA GLU A 77 -8.52 -5.90 -11.34
C GLU A 77 -8.38 -6.98 -10.25
N ASN A 78 -7.42 -7.90 -10.42
CA ASN A 78 -7.17 -8.96 -9.44
C ASN A 78 -6.69 -8.41 -8.09
N GLN A 79 -6.01 -7.26 -8.08
CA GLN A 79 -5.55 -6.61 -6.85
C GLN A 79 -6.72 -5.95 -6.13
N TYR A 80 -7.60 -5.26 -6.86
CA TYR A 80 -8.84 -4.73 -6.31
C TYR A 80 -9.75 -5.82 -5.74
N GLN A 81 -9.90 -6.93 -6.46
CA GLN A 81 -10.65 -8.10 -5.97
C GLN A 81 -10.05 -8.65 -4.67
N ALA A 82 -8.71 -8.74 -4.57
CA ALA A 82 -8.04 -9.24 -3.38
C ALA A 82 -8.29 -8.36 -2.15
N ILE A 83 -8.06 -7.05 -2.25
CA ILE A 83 -8.31 -6.13 -1.12
C ILE A 83 -9.80 -6.04 -0.78
N LYS A 84 -10.68 -6.01 -1.79
CA LYS A 84 -12.13 -5.97 -1.59
C LYS A 84 -12.62 -7.22 -0.85
N THR A 85 -12.09 -8.40 -1.18
CA THR A 85 -12.44 -9.67 -0.51
C THR A 85 -12.15 -9.64 0.99
N VAL A 86 -11.10 -8.93 1.41
CA VAL A 86 -10.75 -8.79 2.83
C VAL A 86 -11.63 -7.73 3.49
N LEU A 87 -11.77 -6.56 2.88
CA LEU A 87 -12.58 -5.47 3.42
C LEU A 87 -14.07 -5.84 3.54
N ASP A 88 -14.60 -6.67 2.63
CA ASP A 88 -15.98 -7.16 2.67
C ASP A 88 -16.28 -8.14 3.81
N GLN A 89 -15.25 -8.59 4.53
CA GLN A 89 -15.42 -9.36 5.76
C GLN A 89 -15.70 -8.45 6.97
N SER A 90 -15.57 -7.13 6.81
CA SER A 90 -15.90 -6.16 7.87
C SER A 90 -17.42 -6.14 8.12
N ILE A 91 -17.81 -6.25 9.38
CA ILE A 91 -19.20 -6.09 9.84
C ILE A 91 -19.55 -4.63 10.12
N VAL A 92 -18.54 -3.75 10.15
CA VAL A 92 -18.68 -2.30 10.29
C VAL A 92 -18.47 -1.63 8.93
N PRO A 93 -19.05 -0.44 8.67
CA PRO A 93 -18.82 0.28 7.42
C PRO A 93 -17.34 0.49 7.12
N VAL A 94 -17.01 0.38 5.83
CA VAL A 94 -15.67 0.62 5.29
C VAL A 94 -15.74 1.85 4.39
N TYR A 95 -14.90 2.83 4.69
CA TYR A 95 -14.66 3.99 3.85
C TYR A 95 -13.25 3.92 3.28
N ALA A 96 -13.05 4.53 2.12
CA ALA A 96 -11.74 4.61 1.49
C ALA A 96 -11.60 5.89 0.67
N THR A 97 -10.36 6.30 0.47
CA THR A 97 -9.96 7.17 -0.64
C THR A 97 -8.99 6.43 -1.55
N ILE A 98 -8.69 7.03 -2.70
CA ILE A 98 -7.81 6.47 -3.73
C ILE A 98 -6.39 7.02 -3.58
N GLY A 99 -5.38 6.17 -3.79
CA GLY A 99 -3.97 6.57 -3.82
C GLY A 99 -3.35 6.56 -5.22
N ASN A 100 -2.08 6.96 -5.34
CA ASN A 100 -1.43 7.05 -6.64
C ASN A 100 -1.07 5.69 -7.24
N HIS A 101 -0.90 4.64 -6.43
CA HIS A 101 -0.73 3.28 -6.93
C HIS A 101 -2.03 2.71 -7.52
N ASP A 102 -3.18 3.11 -6.98
CA ASP A 102 -4.51 2.70 -7.43
C ASP A 102 -4.86 3.20 -8.85
N LEU A 103 -4.27 4.32 -9.28
CA LEU A 103 -4.46 4.89 -10.62
C LEU A 103 -3.68 4.16 -11.73
N LYS A 104 -2.67 3.37 -11.36
CA LYS A 104 -1.82 2.68 -12.34
C LYS A 104 -2.65 1.70 -13.16
N ASP A 105 -2.17 1.36 -14.36
CA ASP A 105 -2.87 0.52 -15.33
C ASP A 105 -4.32 0.95 -15.65
N GLY A 106 -4.67 2.23 -15.42
CA GLY A 106 -6.03 2.74 -15.60
C GLY A 106 -6.99 2.36 -14.46
N GLY A 107 -6.46 1.90 -13.33
CA GLY A 107 -7.20 1.37 -12.19
C GLY A 107 -8.12 2.37 -11.48
N GLY A 108 -8.05 3.67 -11.79
CA GLY A 108 -8.98 4.67 -11.24
C GLY A 108 -10.45 4.37 -11.54
N ALA A 109 -10.77 3.79 -12.71
CA ALA A 109 -12.13 3.38 -13.03
C ALA A 109 -12.56 2.15 -12.20
N LEU A 110 -11.63 1.23 -11.92
CA LEU A 110 -11.89 0.06 -11.09
C LEU A 110 -12.09 0.48 -9.63
N TYR A 111 -11.28 1.42 -9.11
CA TYR A 111 -11.52 2.01 -7.79
C TYR A 111 -12.97 2.51 -7.68
N GLU A 112 -13.44 3.30 -8.66
CA GLU A 112 -14.79 3.86 -8.64
C GLU A 112 -15.88 2.78 -8.72
N GLU A 113 -15.64 1.70 -9.47
CA GLU A 113 -16.53 0.54 -9.52
C GLU A 113 -16.62 -0.20 -8.18
N TYR A 114 -15.50 -0.41 -7.50
CA TYR A 114 -15.41 -1.20 -6.27
C TYR A 114 -15.76 -0.43 -4.99
N PHE A 115 -15.38 0.84 -4.91
CA PHE A 115 -15.44 1.66 -3.71
C PHE A 115 -16.29 2.93 -3.87
N GLY A 116 -16.71 3.26 -5.09
CA GLY A 116 -17.46 4.48 -5.38
C GLY A 116 -16.56 5.72 -5.50
N SER A 117 -17.15 6.90 -5.29
CA SER A 117 -16.44 8.18 -5.42
C SER A 117 -15.21 8.25 -4.51
N SER A 118 -14.11 8.83 -4.99
CA SER A 118 -12.95 9.22 -4.16
C SER A 118 -13.10 10.60 -3.50
N THR A 119 -14.25 11.24 -3.73
CA THR A 119 -14.59 12.57 -3.24
C THR A 119 -16.01 12.55 -2.67
N TYR A 120 -16.14 12.69 -1.35
CA TYR A 120 -17.43 12.66 -0.65
C TYR A 120 -17.28 13.16 0.77
N SER A 121 -18.40 13.48 1.42
CA SER A 121 -18.43 13.85 2.83
C SER A 121 -19.67 13.29 3.51
N PHE A 122 -19.60 13.14 4.84
CA PHE A 122 -20.73 12.72 5.66
C PHE A 122 -20.60 13.21 7.10
N ASP A 123 -21.73 13.34 7.78
CA ASP A 123 -21.80 13.67 9.19
C ASP A 123 -22.07 12.43 10.04
N ARG A 124 -21.43 12.35 11.20
CA ARG A 124 -21.73 11.39 12.26
C ARG A 124 -21.61 12.11 13.59
N GLY A 125 -22.69 12.12 14.37
CA GLY A 125 -22.71 12.84 15.66
C GLY A 125 -22.33 14.31 15.49
N PRO A 126 -21.41 14.86 16.31
CA PRO A 126 -20.93 16.24 16.18
C PRO A 126 -19.80 16.42 15.15
N ALA A 127 -19.44 15.37 14.39
CA ALA A 127 -18.28 15.37 13.51
C ALA A 127 -18.66 15.31 12.02
N HIS A 128 -17.90 16.05 11.22
CA HIS A 128 -17.93 16.05 9.76
C HIS A 128 -16.68 15.36 9.21
N PHE A 129 -16.88 14.45 8.26
CA PHE A 129 -15.83 13.65 7.63
C PHE A 129 -15.78 14.02 6.15
N THR A 130 -14.68 14.63 5.72
CA THR A 130 -14.45 15.06 4.34
C THR A 130 -13.38 14.19 3.69
N VAL A 131 -13.67 13.64 2.52
CA VAL A 131 -12.75 12.81 1.73
C VAL A 131 -12.55 13.45 0.38
N PHE A 132 -11.29 13.64 -0.04
CA PHE A 132 -10.97 14.23 -1.34
C PHE A 132 -9.73 13.58 -1.98
N ASN A 133 -9.64 13.72 -3.30
CA ASN A 133 -8.69 12.99 -4.13
C ASN A 133 -7.40 13.80 -4.42
N THR A 134 -6.26 13.22 -4.03
CA THR A 134 -4.90 13.71 -4.36
C THR A 134 -4.06 12.69 -5.14
N SER A 135 -4.65 11.57 -5.55
CA SER A 135 -3.95 10.42 -6.16
C SER A 135 -3.15 10.75 -7.42
N SER A 136 -3.46 11.83 -8.13
CA SER A 136 -2.71 12.27 -9.30
C SER A 136 -1.39 13.01 -8.98
N GLY A 137 -0.94 12.99 -7.72
CA GLY A 137 0.26 13.71 -7.26
C GLY A 137 -0.02 15.14 -6.76
N ASP A 138 -1.23 15.65 -6.96
CA ASP A 138 -1.65 16.99 -6.57
C ASP A 138 -3.18 17.06 -6.48
N ILE A 139 -3.71 18.14 -5.91
CA ILE A 139 -5.15 18.47 -5.93
C ILE A 139 -5.50 19.26 -7.19
N THR A 140 -6.62 18.92 -7.83
CA THR A 140 -7.13 19.70 -8.97
C THR A 140 -7.90 20.93 -8.50
N SER A 141 -8.04 21.96 -9.35
CA SER A 141 -8.83 23.16 -8.99
C SER A 141 -10.32 22.85 -8.75
N GLN A 142 -10.87 21.83 -9.43
CA GLN A 142 -12.24 21.40 -9.20
C GLN A 142 -12.39 20.74 -7.83
N GLU A 143 -11.44 19.87 -7.48
CA GLU A 143 -11.40 19.19 -6.18
C GLU A 143 -11.23 20.19 -5.03
N PHE A 144 -10.31 21.16 -5.19
CA PHE A 144 -10.10 22.23 -4.22
C PHE A 144 -11.36 23.07 -4.01
N SER A 145 -12.06 23.46 -5.09
CA SER A 145 -13.29 24.23 -4.98
C SER A 145 -14.43 23.44 -4.34
N TRP A 146 -14.49 22.12 -4.56
CA TRP A 146 -15.45 21.26 -3.87
C TRP A 146 -15.14 21.18 -2.37
N LEU A 147 -13.87 20.96 -2.00
CA LEU A 147 -13.40 20.88 -0.62
C LEU A 147 -13.68 22.19 0.15
N GLU A 148 -13.36 23.34 -0.43
CA GLU A 148 -13.67 24.65 0.14
C GLU A 148 -15.17 24.81 0.40
N GLN A 149 -16.01 24.40 -0.55
CA GLN A 149 -17.47 24.46 -0.39
C GLN A 149 -18.00 23.50 0.67
N ASP A 150 -17.41 22.32 0.82
CA ASP A 150 -17.79 21.31 1.82
C ASP A 150 -17.48 21.83 3.23
N LEU A 151 -16.25 22.27 3.46
CA LEU A 151 -15.79 22.82 4.74
C LEU A 151 -16.48 24.14 5.12
N THR A 152 -16.90 24.95 4.13
CA THR A 152 -17.68 26.17 4.37
C THR A 152 -19.12 25.87 4.80
N LYS A 153 -19.71 24.77 4.33
CA LYS A 153 -21.12 24.44 4.60
C LYS A 153 -21.33 23.69 5.91
N THR A 154 -20.30 23.07 6.45
CA THR A 154 -20.42 22.26 7.66
C THR A 154 -20.44 23.10 8.92
N GLU A 155 -21.45 22.86 9.75
CA GLU A 155 -21.61 23.46 11.09
C GLU A 155 -21.20 22.46 12.19
N ALA A 156 -20.53 21.36 11.82
CA ALA A 156 -20.05 20.37 12.77
C ALA A 156 -19.03 20.97 13.75
N GLU A 157 -18.98 20.41 14.95
CA GLU A 157 -18.02 20.82 15.97
C GLU A 157 -16.63 20.29 15.63
N PHE A 158 -16.55 19.04 15.16
CA PHE A 158 -15.30 18.39 14.78
C PHE A 158 -15.22 18.17 13.27
N ARG A 159 -14.03 18.36 12.68
CA ARG A 159 -13.77 18.22 11.25
C ARG A 159 -12.59 17.29 11.02
N PHE A 160 -12.85 16.19 10.32
CA PHE A 160 -11.84 15.22 9.92
C PHE A 160 -11.71 15.22 8.40
N VAL A 161 -10.47 15.31 7.93
CA VAL A 161 -10.16 15.32 6.50
C VAL A 161 -9.33 14.10 6.16
N PHE A 162 -9.66 13.42 5.06
CA PHE A 162 -8.96 12.23 4.59
C PHE A 162 -8.55 12.42 3.13
N THR A 163 -7.28 12.17 2.85
CA THR A 163 -6.75 12.10 1.48
C THR A 163 -5.55 11.15 1.44
N HIS A 164 -4.95 10.93 0.28
CA HIS A 164 -3.80 10.03 0.18
C HIS A 164 -2.47 10.77 0.33
N ILE A 165 -2.16 11.72 -0.56
CA ILE A 165 -0.87 12.40 -0.61
C ILE A 165 -0.88 13.62 0.33
N PRO A 166 0.03 13.71 1.31
CA PRO A 166 0.06 14.81 2.26
C PRO A 166 0.58 16.11 1.65
N PRO A 167 0.23 17.28 2.22
CA PRO A 167 0.72 18.59 1.75
C PRO A 167 2.21 18.82 2.04
N PHE A 168 2.84 18.05 2.93
CA PHE A 168 4.27 18.13 3.23
C PHE A 168 4.86 16.75 3.59
N ASP A 169 6.18 16.60 3.42
CA ASP A 169 6.95 15.44 3.87
C ASP A 169 7.64 15.78 5.20
N PRO A 170 7.40 15.02 6.29
CA PRO A 170 8.02 15.31 7.59
C PRO A 170 9.50 14.89 7.65
N ARG A 171 10.01 14.13 6.67
CA ARG A 171 11.39 13.62 6.68
C ARG A 171 12.35 14.71 6.19
N THR A 172 13.42 14.92 6.95
CA THR A 172 14.38 16.01 6.67
C THR A 172 15.08 15.81 5.32
N GLY A 173 14.86 16.75 4.40
CA GLY A 173 15.50 16.77 3.08
C GLY A 173 14.80 15.93 2.01
N GLU A 174 13.67 15.29 2.34
CA GLU A 174 12.85 14.55 1.40
C GLU A 174 11.72 15.43 0.84
N ASN A 175 11.11 14.99 -0.27
CA ASN A 175 10.02 15.70 -0.93
C ASN A 175 9.02 14.72 -1.56
N HIS A 176 8.41 13.88 -0.72
CA HIS A 176 7.40 12.90 -1.11
C HIS A 176 5.99 13.34 -0.68
N SER A 177 5.62 14.56 -1.04
CA SER A 177 4.33 15.20 -0.77
C SER A 177 3.69 15.67 -2.09
N LEU A 178 2.60 16.43 -2.01
CA LEU A 178 2.01 17.06 -3.21
C LEU A 178 3.08 17.79 -4.04
N ILE A 179 2.98 17.64 -5.36
CA ILE A 179 4.00 18.11 -6.30
C ILE A 179 4.14 19.64 -6.28
N ASN A 180 3.03 20.37 -6.14
CA ASN A 180 3.03 21.83 -6.14
C ASN A 180 2.92 22.43 -4.73
N LEU A 181 3.99 23.14 -4.32
CA LEU A 181 4.04 23.86 -3.05
C LEU A 181 2.90 24.89 -2.88
N THR A 182 2.40 25.46 -3.98
CA THR A 182 1.26 26.39 -3.94
C THR A 182 0.00 25.67 -3.48
N SER A 183 -0.30 24.50 -4.07
CA SER A 183 -1.42 23.66 -3.68
C SER A 183 -1.30 23.24 -2.21
N SER A 184 -0.11 22.79 -1.79
CA SER A 184 0.17 22.46 -0.38
C SER A 184 -0.15 23.62 0.56
N THR A 185 0.34 24.82 0.23
CA THR A 185 0.13 26.03 1.05
C THR A 185 -1.36 26.39 1.12
N GLN A 186 -2.06 26.34 -0.01
CA GLN A 186 -3.49 26.63 -0.08
C GLN A 186 -4.32 25.64 0.74
N LEU A 187 -4.01 24.34 0.66
CA LEU A 187 -4.69 23.32 1.47
C LEU A 187 -4.46 23.52 2.96
N MET A 188 -3.21 23.72 3.37
CA MET A 188 -2.90 23.97 4.78
C MET A 188 -3.59 25.23 5.30
N SER A 189 -3.64 26.30 4.51
CA SER A 189 -4.38 27.52 4.87
C SER A 189 -5.89 27.29 4.96
N LEU A 190 -6.47 26.51 4.04
CA LEU A 190 -7.90 26.15 4.08
C LEU A 190 -8.23 25.34 5.34
N PHE A 191 -7.40 24.36 5.69
CA PHE A 191 -7.58 23.56 6.90
C PHE A 191 -7.47 24.39 8.17
N GLU A 192 -6.54 25.36 8.20
CA GLU A 192 -6.39 26.29 9.31
C GLU A 192 -7.57 27.26 9.43
N GLU A 193 -8.06 27.81 8.31
CA GLU A 193 -9.22 28.72 8.25
C GLU A 193 -10.51 28.06 8.74
N HIS A 194 -10.70 26.77 8.42
CA HIS A 194 -11.88 26.00 8.80
C HIS A 194 -11.70 25.21 10.11
N GLU A 195 -10.62 25.45 10.86
CA GLU A 195 -10.36 24.79 12.16
C GLU A 195 -10.46 23.26 12.07
N VAL A 196 -9.84 22.66 11.05
CA VAL A 196 -9.82 21.19 10.88
C VAL A 196 -9.04 20.54 12.03
N ASP A 197 -9.64 19.56 12.71
CA ASP A 197 -9.04 18.90 13.86
C ASP A 197 -7.94 17.91 13.48
N VAL A 198 -8.17 17.12 12.43
CA VAL A 198 -7.23 16.13 11.94
C VAL A 198 -7.31 15.95 10.43
N VAL A 199 -6.15 15.92 9.78
CA VAL A 199 -5.95 15.49 8.40
C VAL A 199 -5.22 14.14 8.42
N PHE A 200 -5.87 13.08 7.93
CA PHE A 200 -5.28 11.74 7.79
C PHE A 200 -4.81 11.48 6.36
N THR A 201 -3.59 10.99 6.22
CA THR A 201 -2.95 10.68 4.93
C THR A 201 -2.17 9.37 4.94
N GLY A 202 -1.82 8.87 3.77
CA GLY A 202 -0.91 7.74 3.56
C GLY A 202 0.39 8.19 2.88
N HIS A 203 0.80 7.47 1.82
CA HIS A 203 1.78 7.84 0.80
C HIS A 203 3.26 7.87 1.23
N ILE A 204 3.57 8.26 2.47
CA ILE A 204 4.96 8.33 2.96
C ILE A 204 5.39 7.01 3.64
N HIS A 205 4.51 6.00 3.69
CA HIS A 205 4.81 4.66 4.21
C HIS A 205 5.46 4.68 5.60
N MET A 206 4.90 5.49 6.50
CA MET A 206 5.37 5.63 7.88
C MET A 206 4.22 6.11 8.78
N TYR A 207 4.45 6.03 10.09
CA TYR A 207 3.72 6.81 11.08
C TYR A 207 4.36 8.18 11.25
N ASN A 208 3.55 9.24 11.17
CA ASN A 208 3.95 10.57 11.64
C ASN A 208 2.75 11.30 12.21
N GLU A 209 2.94 12.03 13.31
CA GLU A 209 1.96 12.99 13.80
C GLU A 209 2.65 14.34 14.02
N THR A 210 2.14 15.38 13.35
CA THR A 210 2.64 16.74 13.48
C THR A 210 1.47 17.72 13.59
N THR A 211 1.53 18.67 14.53
CA THR A 211 0.54 19.75 14.61
C THR A 211 1.12 21.03 14.02
N ILE A 212 0.41 21.63 13.06
CA ILE A 212 0.78 22.91 12.43
C ILE A 212 -0.42 23.84 12.53
N ASN A 213 -0.23 24.98 13.19
CA ASN A 213 -1.24 26.02 13.38
C ASN A 213 -2.60 25.51 13.89
N GLY A 214 -2.58 24.54 14.81
CA GLY A 214 -3.80 23.96 15.41
C GLY A 214 -4.38 22.77 14.66
N VAL A 215 -3.97 22.53 13.40
CA VAL A 215 -4.39 21.34 12.63
C VAL A 215 -3.42 20.19 12.90
N ARG A 216 -3.92 19.01 13.27
CA ARG A 216 -3.11 17.81 13.40
C ARG A 216 -3.05 17.07 12.07
N TYR A 217 -1.84 16.75 11.62
CA TYR A 217 -1.59 15.96 10.43
C TYR A 217 -1.07 14.60 10.85
N VAL A 218 -1.76 13.54 10.45
CA VAL A 218 -1.42 12.16 10.79
C VAL A 218 -1.20 11.37 9.50
N ILE A 219 0.03 10.90 9.33
CA ILE A 219 0.41 9.97 8.28
C ILE A 219 0.29 8.55 8.86
N THR A 220 -0.52 7.70 8.24
CA THR A 220 -0.77 6.33 8.67
C THR A 220 -0.54 5.30 7.55
N GLY A 221 0.67 5.31 6.98
CA GLY A 221 1.05 4.42 5.87
C GLY A 221 1.66 3.09 6.30
N GLY A 222 1.06 2.43 7.29
CA GLY A 222 1.61 1.25 7.94
C GLY A 222 0.79 -0.02 7.80
N ALA A 223 -0.20 -0.07 6.90
CA ALA A 223 -1.16 -1.18 6.84
C ALA A 223 -0.62 -2.44 6.16
N GLY A 224 0.52 -2.38 5.47
CA GLY A 224 1.12 -3.58 4.88
C GLY A 224 2.30 -3.38 3.95
N ALA A 225 2.39 -2.23 3.26
CA ALA A 225 3.47 -1.95 2.33
C ALA A 225 4.84 -1.79 3.02
N SER A 226 5.91 -1.89 2.24
CA SER A 226 7.27 -1.61 2.71
C SER A 226 7.38 -0.19 3.29
N LEU A 227 8.01 -0.04 4.45
CA LEU A 227 8.09 1.23 5.18
C LEU A 227 9.28 2.08 4.72
N TYR A 228 9.14 3.42 4.75
CA TYR A 228 10.19 4.37 4.32
C TYR A 228 10.97 5.03 5.47
N ALA A 229 10.79 4.55 6.69
CA ALA A 229 11.51 5.00 7.87
C ALA A 229 11.95 3.79 8.70
N ASP A 230 12.98 3.98 9.53
CA ASP A 230 13.32 3.02 10.59
C ASP A 230 12.29 3.13 11.73
N GLU A 231 12.19 2.11 12.58
CA GLU A 231 11.22 2.02 13.68
C GLU A 231 11.21 3.27 14.57
N ASP A 232 12.39 3.74 15.01
CA ASP A 232 12.56 4.95 15.83
C ASP A 232 12.07 6.24 15.15
N SER A 233 11.95 6.23 13.83
CA SER A 233 11.50 7.36 13.00
C SER A 233 10.07 7.17 12.49
N GLY A 234 9.30 6.23 13.05
CA GLY A 234 7.91 5.97 12.63
C GLY A 234 7.76 4.85 11.59
N GLY A 235 8.82 4.11 11.30
CA GLY A 235 8.79 2.89 10.49
C GLY A 235 8.14 1.72 11.20
N ILE A 236 6.84 1.83 11.49
CA ILE A 236 6.05 0.81 12.19
C ILE A 236 4.82 0.40 11.37
N TYR A 237 4.50 -0.89 11.40
CA TYR A 237 3.21 -1.39 10.90
C TYR A 237 2.14 -1.11 11.95
N HIS A 238 1.10 -0.38 11.55
CA HIS A 238 0.11 0.15 12.49
C HIS A 238 -1.20 0.53 11.80
N TYR A 239 -2.21 0.78 12.63
CA TYR A 239 -3.37 1.61 12.31
C TYR A 239 -3.64 2.59 13.45
N MET A 240 -4.45 3.62 13.20
CA MET A 240 -4.90 4.57 14.21
C MET A 240 -6.27 4.19 14.73
N ASN A 241 -6.41 4.07 16.06
CA ASN A 241 -7.68 4.01 16.76
C ASN A 241 -8.07 5.42 17.22
N VAL A 242 -9.12 5.98 16.63
CA VAL A 242 -9.57 7.35 16.89
C VAL A 242 -10.86 7.31 17.71
N THR A 243 -10.87 8.01 18.83
CA THR A 243 -12.05 8.10 19.71
C THR A 243 -12.38 9.56 19.99
N LEU A 244 -13.61 9.95 19.68
CA LEU A 244 -14.20 11.23 20.04
C LEU A 244 -15.33 10.97 21.04
N ASN A 245 -15.25 11.54 22.24
CA ASN A 245 -16.31 11.43 23.26
C ASN A 245 -16.36 12.70 24.13
N GLU A 246 -17.10 12.67 25.23
CA GLU A 246 -17.23 13.80 26.17
C GLU A 246 -15.89 14.26 26.77
N ASP A 247 -14.88 13.38 26.84
CA ASP A 247 -13.53 13.71 27.34
C ASP A 247 -12.64 14.34 26.25
N GLY A 248 -13.09 14.35 24.99
CA GLY A 248 -12.42 14.96 23.85
C GLY A 248 -11.98 13.95 22.79
N LEU A 249 -10.99 14.35 21.98
CA LEU A 249 -10.52 13.61 20.81
C LEU A 249 -9.15 12.96 21.07
N THR A 250 -9.14 11.63 21.13
CA THR A 250 -7.94 10.80 21.35
C THR A 250 -7.58 10.01 20.10
N LEU A 251 -6.30 9.98 19.76
CA LEU A 251 -5.73 9.17 18.69
C LEU A 251 -4.71 8.22 19.32
N GLU A 252 -4.89 6.91 19.10
CA GLU A 252 -3.99 5.89 19.60
C GLU A 252 -3.41 5.09 18.44
N THR A 253 -2.09 4.95 18.38
CA THR A 253 -1.44 4.06 17.44
C THR A 253 -1.54 2.62 17.94
N VAL A 254 -2.10 1.72 17.13
CA VAL A 254 -2.18 0.28 17.41
C VAL A 254 -1.24 -0.45 16.47
N LEU A 255 -0.28 -1.18 17.04
CA LEU A 255 0.71 -1.94 16.28
C LEU A 255 0.09 -3.17 15.63
N LEU A 256 0.49 -3.42 14.39
CA LEU A 256 0.20 -4.64 13.65
C LEU A 256 1.39 -5.59 13.71
N ASP A 257 1.13 -6.87 13.51
CA ASP A 257 2.22 -7.82 13.29
C ASP A 257 3.01 -7.42 12.04
N THR A 258 4.33 -7.52 12.13
CA THR A 258 5.20 -7.33 10.97
C THR A 258 4.83 -8.36 9.90
N PRO A 259 4.69 -7.97 8.62
CA PRO A 259 4.41 -8.91 7.55
C PRO A 259 5.40 -10.08 7.59
N SER A 260 4.88 -11.30 7.71
CA SER A 260 5.71 -12.50 7.56
C SER A 260 6.00 -12.67 6.07
N LEU A 261 6.97 -11.91 5.56
CA LEU A 261 7.47 -12.06 4.21
C LEU A 261 8.21 -13.41 4.15
N PRO A 262 7.82 -14.35 3.27
CA PRO A 262 8.67 -15.49 2.96
C PRO A 262 9.97 -14.93 2.36
N ARG A 263 11.05 -14.90 3.16
CA ARG A 263 12.37 -14.38 2.72
C ARG A 263 13.27 -15.49 2.19
N ASP A 264 12.86 -16.72 2.42
CA ASP A 264 13.60 -17.94 2.17
C ASP A 264 13.02 -18.75 1.01
N SER A 265 12.11 -18.18 0.23
CA SER A 265 11.60 -18.86 -0.97
C SER A 265 11.16 -17.88 -2.05
N VAL A 266 11.16 -18.37 -3.29
CA VAL A 266 10.62 -17.68 -4.46
C VAL A 266 9.79 -18.66 -5.27
N VAL A 267 8.66 -18.20 -5.81
CA VAL A 267 7.90 -18.98 -6.80
C VAL A 267 8.44 -18.65 -8.19
N VAL A 268 8.74 -19.68 -8.98
CA VAL A 268 9.07 -19.55 -10.39
C VAL A 268 7.98 -20.24 -11.19
N ARG A 269 7.30 -19.50 -12.06
CA ARG A 269 6.23 -19.99 -12.93
C ARG A 269 6.66 -19.94 -14.36
N GLY A 270 6.47 -21.03 -15.08
CA GLY A 270 6.78 -21.12 -16.50
C GLY A 270 5.68 -21.81 -17.30
N PRO A 271 5.93 -22.00 -18.60
CA PRO A 271 4.94 -22.58 -19.51
C PRO A 271 4.65 -24.08 -19.23
N VAL A 272 5.53 -24.78 -18.52
CA VAL A 272 5.40 -26.23 -18.25
C VAL A 272 4.86 -26.50 -16.85
N GLU A 273 5.43 -25.84 -15.85
CA GLU A 273 5.09 -26.04 -14.44
C GLU A 273 5.44 -24.82 -13.58
N ASP A 274 4.98 -24.84 -12.33
CA ASP A 274 5.34 -23.87 -11.29
C ASP A 274 6.19 -24.60 -10.25
N VAL A 275 7.30 -23.99 -9.84
CA VAL A 275 8.15 -24.48 -8.76
C VAL A 275 8.29 -23.44 -7.67
N THR A 276 8.31 -23.86 -6.42
CA THR A 276 8.72 -23.01 -5.29
C THR A 276 10.13 -23.44 -4.89
N ILE A 277 11.07 -22.51 -4.93
CA ILE A 277 12.48 -22.77 -4.67
C ILE A 277 12.84 -22.13 -3.34
N SER A 278 13.34 -22.93 -2.40
CA SER A 278 13.77 -22.45 -1.09
C SER A 278 15.20 -21.87 -1.13
N LEU A 279 15.59 -21.12 -0.10
CA LEU A 279 16.97 -20.64 0.07
C LEU A 279 17.95 -21.82 0.12
N ASP A 280 17.57 -22.93 0.77
CA ASP A 280 18.39 -24.14 0.81
C ASP A 280 18.59 -24.73 -0.60
N ASP A 281 17.57 -24.70 -1.45
CA ASP A 281 17.70 -25.13 -2.85
C ASP A 281 18.60 -24.18 -3.65
N LEU A 282 18.42 -22.86 -3.50
CA LEU A 282 19.24 -21.85 -4.18
C LEU A 282 20.73 -21.99 -3.81
N LEU A 283 21.05 -22.31 -2.54
CA LEU A 283 22.42 -22.53 -2.09
C LEU A 283 23.10 -23.75 -2.72
N LEU A 284 22.33 -24.65 -3.34
CA LEU A 284 22.84 -25.84 -4.06
C LEU A 284 23.00 -25.60 -5.57
N MET A 285 22.52 -24.47 -6.10
CA MET A 285 22.58 -24.11 -7.52
C MET A 285 23.89 -23.39 -7.89
N ASN A 286 24.08 -23.02 -9.16
CA ASN A 286 25.30 -22.31 -9.58
C ASN A 286 25.28 -20.86 -9.12
N ILE A 287 26.04 -20.59 -8.05
CA ILE A 287 26.13 -19.26 -7.45
C ILE A 287 26.92 -18.30 -8.35
N VAL A 288 26.33 -17.14 -8.60
CA VAL A 288 26.95 -15.96 -9.22
C VAL A 288 27.17 -14.91 -8.14
N THR A 289 28.40 -14.40 -8.04
CA THR A 289 28.77 -13.29 -7.15
C THR A 289 29.42 -12.17 -7.95
N GLY A 290 28.98 -10.93 -7.72
CA GLY A 290 29.60 -9.77 -8.34
C GLY A 290 29.30 -8.46 -7.63
N TYR A 291 30.22 -7.50 -7.77
CA TYR A 291 30.00 -6.13 -7.30
C TYR A 291 29.18 -5.36 -8.33
N SER A 292 28.17 -4.62 -7.87
CA SER A 292 27.36 -3.78 -8.76
C SER A 292 26.70 -2.64 -7.96
N SER A 293 26.03 -1.75 -8.68
CA SER A 293 25.24 -0.62 -8.16
C SER A 293 24.24 -0.17 -9.23
N PHE A 294 23.32 0.76 -8.92
CA PHE A 294 22.33 1.25 -9.89
C PHE A 294 22.02 2.74 -9.72
N GLN A 295 21.53 3.39 -10.78
CA GLN A 295 21.04 4.77 -10.72
C GLN A 295 19.53 4.87 -10.45
N ASN A 296 19.12 5.81 -9.61
CA ASN A 296 17.72 6.22 -9.49
C ASN A 296 17.30 7.20 -10.62
N GLN A 297 16.04 7.60 -10.67
CA GLN A 297 15.52 8.55 -11.69
C GLN A 297 16.16 9.94 -11.66
N TYR A 298 16.90 10.27 -10.60
CA TYR A 298 17.60 11.54 -10.42
C TYR A 298 19.13 11.40 -10.62
N ASP A 299 19.55 10.35 -11.33
CA ASP A 299 20.94 10.01 -11.64
C ASP A 299 21.86 9.73 -10.42
N ASN A 300 21.28 9.57 -9.23
CA ASN A 300 22.04 9.23 -8.02
C ASN A 300 22.30 7.72 -7.96
N TRP A 301 23.55 7.36 -7.68
CA TRP A 301 23.96 5.97 -7.50
C TRP A 301 23.57 5.42 -6.12
N ARG A 302 22.99 4.22 -6.10
CA ARG A 302 22.53 3.48 -4.92
C ARG A 302 22.92 2.00 -5.03
N GLY A 303 22.77 1.26 -3.92
CA GLY A 303 22.96 -0.19 -3.92
C GLY A 303 24.40 -0.67 -4.16
N HIS A 304 25.40 0.13 -3.82
CA HIS A 304 26.81 -0.25 -3.98
C HIS A 304 27.18 -1.44 -3.09
N GLY A 305 27.45 -2.58 -3.70
CA GLY A 305 27.90 -3.73 -2.94
C GLY A 305 28.04 -4.99 -3.78
N THR A 306 28.42 -6.06 -3.09
CA THR A 306 28.56 -7.40 -3.67
C THR A 306 27.26 -8.16 -3.49
N TYR A 307 26.65 -8.53 -4.61
CA TYR A 307 25.46 -9.37 -4.67
C TYR A 307 25.86 -10.82 -4.94
N THR A 308 25.20 -11.75 -4.26
CA THR A 308 25.38 -13.19 -4.46
C THR A 308 24.01 -13.84 -4.66
N GLY A 309 23.87 -14.63 -5.72
CA GLY A 309 22.57 -15.14 -6.17
C GLY A 309 22.66 -16.16 -7.28
N ILE A 310 21.51 -16.51 -7.85
CA ILE A 310 21.38 -17.44 -8.99
C ILE A 310 20.96 -16.68 -10.23
N ALA A 311 21.50 -17.04 -11.39
CA ALA A 311 21.09 -16.45 -12.66
C ALA A 311 19.59 -16.71 -12.92
N ILE A 312 18.87 -15.67 -13.33
CA ILE A 312 17.43 -15.78 -13.64
C ILE A 312 17.19 -16.80 -14.75
N SER A 313 18.08 -16.86 -15.74
CA SER A 313 18.04 -17.87 -16.79
C SER A 313 18.02 -19.29 -16.22
N GLU A 314 18.88 -19.61 -15.25
CA GLU A 314 18.93 -20.93 -14.63
C GLU A 314 17.64 -21.26 -13.87
N LEU A 315 17.05 -20.27 -13.18
CA LEU A 315 15.79 -20.46 -12.44
C LEU A 315 14.64 -20.79 -13.39
N ILE A 316 14.52 -20.07 -14.51
CA ILE A 316 13.40 -20.29 -15.44
C ILE A 316 13.56 -21.52 -16.32
N GLU A 317 14.79 -22.02 -16.54
CA GLU A 317 15.00 -23.32 -17.22
C GLU A 317 14.34 -24.47 -16.45
N LEU A 318 14.19 -24.35 -15.13
CA LEU A 318 13.49 -25.35 -14.30
C LEU A 318 12.00 -25.49 -14.67
N VAL A 319 11.41 -24.47 -15.28
CA VAL A 319 9.97 -24.41 -15.60
C VAL A 319 9.68 -24.35 -17.10
N GLY A 320 10.68 -24.71 -17.92
CA GLY A 320 10.57 -24.77 -19.38
C GLY A 320 11.19 -23.60 -20.13
N GLY A 321 11.88 -22.69 -19.43
CA GLY A 321 12.56 -21.54 -20.02
C GLY A 321 11.60 -20.47 -20.56
N MET A 322 12.14 -19.58 -21.39
CA MET A 322 11.35 -18.58 -22.14
C MET A 322 11.82 -18.49 -23.59
N GLY A 323 10.90 -18.17 -24.50
CA GLY A 323 11.18 -17.88 -25.91
C GLY A 323 11.42 -16.38 -26.18
N ILE A 324 11.85 -16.06 -27.39
CA ILE A 324 12.20 -14.67 -27.78
C ILE A 324 11.03 -13.68 -27.74
N ASN A 325 9.80 -14.17 -27.87
CA ASN A 325 8.59 -13.35 -27.81
C ASN A 325 7.97 -13.32 -26.41
N ASP A 326 8.47 -14.12 -25.48
CA ASP A 326 7.91 -14.22 -24.14
C ASP A 326 8.43 -13.06 -23.29
N THR A 327 7.63 -12.71 -22.28
CA THR A 327 7.96 -11.68 -21.31
C THR A 327 8.24 -12.33 -19.96
N LEU A 328 9.38 -12.00 -19.36
CA LEU A 328 9.64 -12.32 -17.97
C LEU A 328 9.06 -11.22 -17.08
N VAL A 329 8.20 -11.58 -16.12
CA VAL A 329 7.67 -10.69 -15.10
C VAL A 329 8.24 -11.09 -13.74
N VAL A 330 8.94 -10.16 -13.10
CA VAL A 330 9.47 -10.35 -11.74
C VAL A 330 8.63 -9.51 -10.78
N ARG A 331 8.03 -10.15 -9.77
CA ARG A 331 7.14 -9.49 -8.79
C ARG A 331 7.73 -9.56 -7.38
N SER A 332 7.72 -8.41 -6.74
CA SER A 332 7.88 -8.20 -5.31
C SER A 332 6.64 -8.69 -4.56
N PHE A 333 6.80 -8.99 -3.29
CA PHE A 333 5.71 -9.38 -2.39
C PHE A 333 4.66 -8.28 -2.17
N ASP A 334 5.07 -7.01 -2.16
CA ASP A 334 4.14 -5.85 -2.13
C ASP A 334 3.44 -5.62 -3.48
N GLY A 335 3.51 -6.61 -4.36
CA GLY A 335 2.92 -6.62 -5.68
C GLY A 335 3.63 -5.76 -6.70
N TYR A 336 4.69 -4.99 -6.34
CA TYR A 336 5.55 -4.30 -7.32
C TYR A 336 6.12 -5.29 -8.35
N SER A 337 6.28 -4.91 -9.62
CA SER A 337 6.71 -5.81 -10.67
C SER A 337 7.39 -5.08 -11.81
N GLN A 338 8.30 -5.79 -12.48
CA GLN A 338 9.00 -5.32 -13.66
C GLN A 338 9.00 -6.38 -14.75
N GLU A 339 8.89 -5.93 -15.99
CA GLU A 339 8.94 -6.78 -17.18
C GLU A 339 10.31 -6.72 -17.85
N PHE A 340 10.73 -7.86 -18.39
CA PHE A 340 12.03 -8.05 -19.02
C PHE A 340 11.87 -8.88 -20.30
N SER A 341 12.58 -8.49 -21.36
CA SER A 341 12.57 -9.25 -22.60
C SER A 341 13.50 -10.46 -22.51
N TYR A 342 13.40 -11.35 -23.49
CA TYR A 342 14.33 -12.46 -23.67
C TYR A 342 15.80 -12.01 -23.60
N SER A 343 16.16 -10.89 -24.25
CA SER A 343 17.53 -10.37 -24.28
C SER A 343 18.02 -9.89 -22.91
N ASN A 344 17.13 -9.53 -21.97
CA ASN A 344 17.55 -9.22 -20.61
C ASN A 344 17.99 -10.48 -19.85
N VAL A 345 17.29 -11.60 -20.07
CA VAL A 345 17.56 -12.89 -19.40
C VAL A 345 18.73 -13.62 -20.06
N TYR A 346 18.78 -13.60 -21.38
CA TYR A 346 19.82 -14.21 -22.22
C TYR A 346 20.50 -13.11 -23.05
N PRO A 347 21.37 -12.29 -22.43
CA PRO A 347 22.00 -11.17 -23.12
C PRO A 347 22.93 -11.64 -24.24
N ASN A 348 22.83 -10.98 -25.40
CA ASN A 348 23.82 -11.10 -26.45
C ASN A 348 25.16 -10.46 -26.01
N ALA A 349 26.22 -10.60 -26.80
CA ALA A 349 27.55 -10.09 -26.43
C ALA A 349 27.56 -8.61 -26.02
N THR A 350 26.86 -7.75 -26.76
CA THR A 350 26.77 -6.31 -26.46
C THR A 350 26.04 -6.06 -25.15
N TRP A 351 24.90 -6.72 -24.92
CA TRP A 351 24.15 -6.54 -23.68
C TRP A 351 24.87 -7.16 -22.48
N SER A 352 25.64 -8.22 -22.69
CA SER A 352 26.45 -8.83 -21.64
C SER A 352 27.60 -7.92 -21.20
N GLU A 353 28.11 -7.06 -22.07
CA GLU A 353 29.13 -6.06 -21.74
C GLU A 353 28.55 -4.86 -20.97
N ILE A 354 27.23 -4.62 -21.08
CA ILE A 354 26.53 -3.48 -20.48
C ILE A 354 25.80 -3.86 -19.19
N GLN A 355 24.93 -4.87 -19.25
CA GLN A 355 24.09 -5.30 -18.12
C GLN A 355 24.76 -6.42 -17.30
N GLY A 356 25.51 -7.29 -17.97
CA GLY A 356 25.95 -8.56 -17.41
C GLY A 356 24.79 -9.51 -17.09
N PRO A 357 25.03 -10.58 -16.30
CA PRO A 357 24.00 -11.52 -15.94
C PRO A 357 22.98 -10.88 -14.98
N MET A 358 21.71 -11.19 -15.22
CA MET A 358 20.62 -10.85 -14.31
C MET A 358 20.45 -11.99 -13.31
N ILE A 359 20.50 -11.68 -12.02
CA ILE A 359 20.43 -12.68 -10.94
C ILE A 359 19.31 -12.38 -9.94
N LEU A 360 18.78 -13.42 -9.33
CA LEU A 360 18.07 -13.35 -8.06
C LEU A 360 19.09 -13.43 -6.92
N ALA A 361 19.44 -12.29 -6.34
CA ALA A 361 20.33 -12.19 -5.20
C ALA A 361 19.63 -12.65 -3.91
N PHE A 362 20.28 -13.56 -3.19
CA PHE A 362 19.88 -14.01 -1.84
C PHE A 362 20.90 -13.59 -0.77
N ALA A 363 21.96 -12.87 -1.14
CA ALA A 363 22.87 -12.25 -0.19
C ALA A 363 23.47 -10.95 -0.72
N TYR A 364 23.73 -10.01 0.18
CA TYR A 364 24.29 -8.70 -0.10
C TYR A 364 25.38 -8.34 0.90
N ASN A 365 26.59 -8.02 0.41
CA ASN A 365 27.79 -7.77 1.22
C ASN A 365 28.08 -8.87 2.27
N GLY A 366 27.75 -10.13 1.93
CA GLY A 366 27.90 -11.28 2.82
C GLY A 366 26.76 -11.50 3.81
N THR A 367 25.79 -10.57 3.89
CA THR A 367 24.57 -10.75 4.69
C THR A 367 23.56 -11.60 3.91
N SER A 368 23.11 -12.69 4.52
CA SER A 368 22.09 -13.60 3.97
C SER A 368 20.71 -12.92 3.89
N VAL A 369 19.85 -13.36 2.97
CA VAL A 369 18.49 -12.85 2.78
C VAL A 369 17.62 -12.88 4.03
N LEU A 370 17.88 -13.83 4.94
CA LEU A 370 17.17 -13.90 6.23
C LEU A 370 17.40 -12.65 7.08
N ASP A 371 18.61 -12.09 7.02
CA ASP A 371 19.05 -10.93 7.78
C ASP A 371 19.17 -9.65 6.92
N TRP A 372 18.98 -9.77 5.61
CA TRP A 372 19.04 -8.65 4.68
C TRP A 372 17.66 -7.98 4.57
N ALA A 373 17.59 -6.71 4.97
CA ALA A 373 16.35 -5.95 5.02
C ALA A 373 15.62 -5.82 3.66
N ASP A 374 16.29 -6.04 2.52
CA ASP A 374 15.68 -5.91 1.20
C ASP A 374 15.09 -7.23 0.64
N GLY A 375 15.24 -8.35 1.38
CA GLY A 375 14.79 -9.67 0.92
C GLY A 375 15.51 -10.14 -0.35
N MET A 376 14.97 -11.15 -1.02
CA MET A 376 15.52 -11.57 -2.31
C MET A 376 15.37 -10.44 -3.31
N ARG A 377 16.40 -10.20 -4.13
CA ARG A 377 16.44 -9.02 -4.99
C ARG A 377 16.90 -9.36 -6.39
N LEU A 378 16.22 -8.82 -7.40
CA LEU A 378 16.72 -8.83 -8.76
C LEU A 378 17.91 -7.85 -8.89
N ALA A 379 19.03 -8.33 -9.42
CA ALA A 379 20.24 -7.53 -9.58
C ALA A 379 20.87 -7.78 -10.96
N MET A 380 21.39 -6.70 -11.56
CA MET A 380 22.20 -6.76 -12.78
C MET A 380 23.66 -6.69 -12.38
N ILE A 381 24.42 -7.73 -12.67
CA ILE A 381 25.86 -7.79 -12.35
C ILE A 381 26.64 -7.15 -13.50
N SER A 382 26.55 -5.83 -13.60
CA SER A 382 27.24 -5.06 -14.64
C SER A 382 28.75 -5.27 -14.58
N PRO A 383 29.43 -5.57 -15.71
CA PRO A 383 30.88 -5.79 -15.73
C PRO A 383 31.71 -4.60 -15.23
N ASP A 384 31.20 -3.37 -15.37
CA ASP A 384 31.86 -2.15 -14.90
C ASP A 384 31.50 -1.75 -13.45
N GLY A 385 30.64 -2.54 -12.80
CA GLY A 385 30.21 -2.34 -11.42
C GLY A 385 29.08 -1.33 -11.22
N GLY A 386 28.44 -0.85 -12.30
CA GLY A 386 27.26 0.03 -12.20
C GLY A 386 26.27 -0.19 -13.34
N TYR A 387 24.99 -0.26 -13.01
CA TYR A 387 23.89 -0.30 -13.97
C TYR A 387 23.18 1.06 -14.02
N SER A 388 23.60 1.90 -14.96
CA SER A 388 23.14 3.27 -15.13
C SER A 388 21.78 3.37 -15.82
N ASN A 389 21.17 4.55 -15.79
CA ASN A 389 19.96 4.84 -16.58
C ASN A 389 20.25 4.72 -18.10
N THR A 390 21.49 4.96 -18.52
CA THR A 390 21.91 4.76 -19.92
C THR A 390 21.97 3.28 -20.26
N ASP A 391 22.58 2.47 -19.40
CA ASP A 391 22.70 1.03 -19.58
C ASP A 391 21.31 0.40 -19.67
N ALA A 392 20.42 0.77 -18.75
CA ALA A 392 19.06 0.27 -18.73
C ALA A 392 18.26 0.65 -19.99
N ASN A 393 18.50 1.82 -20.58
CA ASN A 393 17.90 2.20 -21.85
C ASN A 393 18.53 1.45 -23.04
N GLN A 394 19.83 1.16 -23.00
CA GLN A 394 20.52 0.40 -24.04
C GLN A 394 20.16 -1.09 -24.01
N THR A 395 19.78 -1.61 -22.84
CA THR A 395 19.37 -2.99 -22.61
C THR A 395 17.88 -3.12 -22.34
N SER A 396 17.04 -2.35 -23.04
CA SER A 396 15.58 -2.50 -23.05
C SER A 396 15.06 -2.53 -24.49
N GLU A 397 14.16 -3.47 -24.81
CA GLU A 397 13.56 -3.60 -26.15
C GLU A 397 12.37 -2.66 -26.37
N SER A 398 11.73 -2.17 -25.30
CA SER A 398 10.63 -1.23 -25.39
C SER A 398 10.64 -0.21 -24.26
N GLY A 399 10.17 0.99 -24.57
CA GLY A 399 10.01 2.10 -23.62
C GLY A 399 11.33 2.73 -23.16
N ALA A 400 11.28 4.03 -22.84
CA ALA A 400 12.37 4.66 -22.11
C ALA A 400 12.35 4.16 -20.66
N VAL A 401 13.48 3.66 -20.18
CA VAL A 401 13.64 3.32 -18.77
C VAL A 401 13.93 4.62 -18.01
N ILE A 402 12.98 5.02 -17.17
CA ILE A 402 13.06 6.24 -16.34
C ILE A 402 14.09 6.07 -15.21
N SER A 403 14.20 4.86 -14.66
CA SER A 403 15.17 4.53 -13.61
C SER A 403 15.69 3.11 -13.75
N ALA A 404 17.02 2.96 -13.78
CA ALA A 404 17.68 1.67 -13.70
C ALA A 404 17.36 0.95 -12.37
N GLY A 405 17.32 1.70 -11.26
CA GLY A 405 17.00 1.19 -9.94
C GLY A 405 15.59 0.62 -9.80
N ALA A 406 14.61 1.11 -10.55
CA ALA A 406 13.28 0.50 -10.61
C ALA A 406 13.36 -0.95 -11.12
N ARG A 407 14.30 -1.26 -12.03
CA ARG A 407 14.51 -2.63 -12.52
C ARG A 407 15.07 -3.58 -11.47
N TRP A 408 15.53 -3.11 -10.32
CA TRP A 408 16.11 -3.93 -9.25
C TRP A 408 15.06 -4.27 -8.18
N VAL A 409 14.08 -5.09 -8.58
CA VAL A 409 12.93 -5.52 -7.76
C VAL A 409 13.42 -6.10 -6.42
N ARG A 410 12.92 -5.57 -5.30
CA ARG A 410 13.15 -6.07 -3.94
C ARG A 410 12.07 -7.06 -3.54
N PHE A 411 12.31 -7.82 -2.46
CA PHE A 411 11.36 -8.80 -1.92
C PHE A 411 10.74 -9.70 -2.99
N VAL A 412 11.55 -10.13 -3.95
CA VAL A 412 11.10 -10.94 -5.10
C VAL A 412 10.42 -12.19 -4.57
N SER A 413 9.14 -12.34 -4.88
CA SER A 413 8.29 -13.45 -4.44
C SER A 413 7.83 -14.33 -5.59
N LEU A 414 7.73 -13.76 -6.80
CA LEU A 414 7.34 -14.48 -8.02
C LEU A 414 8.21 -14.06 -9.21
N ILE A 415 8.68 -15.04 -9.97
CA ILE A 415 9.30 -14.88 -11.28
C ILE A 415 8.44 -15.67 -12.26
N GLU A 416 7.84 -15.01 -13.24
CA GLU A 416 6.83 -15.61 -14.12
C GLU A 416 7.22 -15.39 -15.59
N VAL A 417 7.16 -16.44 -16.40
CA VAL A 417 7.29 -16.34 -17.86
C VAL A 417 5.88 -16.29 -18.47
N ILE A 418 5.56 -15.19 -19.15
CA ILE A 418 4.30 -15.00 -19.87
C ILE A 418 4.55 -15.22 -21.37
N SER A 419 3.83 -16.17 -21.96
CA SER A 419 3.95 -16.46 -23.40
C SER A 419 3.40 -15.32 -24.25
N GLY A 420 4.16 -14.94 -25.28
CA GLY A 420 3.84 -13.84 -26.20
C GLY A 420 3.10 -14.22 -27.49
#